data_AF-A0A2E2IT28-F1
#
_entry.id   AF-A0A2E2IT28-F1
#
_cell.length_a   1.000
_cell.length_b   1.000
_cell.length_c   1.000
_cell.angle_alpha   90.00
_cell.angle_beta   90.00
_cell.angle_gamma   90.00
#
_symmetry.space_group_name_H-M   'P 1'
#
loop_
_entity.id
_entity.type
_entity.pdbx_description
1 polymer ?
#
loop_
_entity_poly.entity_id
_entity_poly.type
_entity_poly.pdbx_seq_one_letter_code
_entity_poly.pdbx_strand_id
1 'polypeptide(L)'
;MKTTTFLTQLAAEEFARRRSALRRAVDLGRMSHEAANVNAQCWLAIARAAGADLPEMYVECLWPRGKRSLMHHSQIADPAAWRAELTRARDMAVRKALSDLKDLKAQQRAWDLQSLAVHLGCPDVIELKQQSDSSDKKSIDQIEKDAA
;
A
#
# COMPACT_ATOMS: atom_id res chain seq x y z
N MET A 1 16.71 -18.30 15.06
CA MET A 1 15.60 -18.45 14.09
C MET A 1 14.54 -17.43 14.47
N LYS A 2 14.25 -16.44 13.62
CA LYS A 2 13.13 -15.51 13.86
C LYS A 2 11.84 -16.27 13.58
N THR A 3 10.93 -16.31 14.55
CA THR A 3 9.60 -16.90 14.37
C THR A 3 8.85 -16.06 13.33
N THR A 4 8.65 -16.60 12.13
CA THR A 4 7.87 -15.93 11.09
C THR A 4 6.42 -15.85 11.54
N THR A 5 5.90 -14.64 11.74
CA THR A 5 4.50 -14.46 12.10
C THR A 5 3.61 -14.62 10.86
N PHE A 6 2.32 -14.93 11.06
CA PHE A 6 1.32 -14.96 9.98
C PHE A 6 1.37 -13.69 9.11
N LEU A 7 1.48 -12.51 9.74
CA LEU A 7 1.52 -11.22 9.06
C LEU A 7 2.80 -11.01 8.25
N THR A 8 3.93 -11.52 8.75
CA THR A 8 5.20 -11.52 8.03
C THR A 8 5.09 -12.33 6.74
N GLN A 9 4.50 -13.53 6.81
CA GLN A 9 4.30 -14.38 5.64
C GLN A 9 3.30 -13.74 4.65
N LEU A 10 2.20 -13.19 5.17
CA LEU A 10 1.20 -12.51 4.36
C LEU A 10 1.80 -11.33 3.56
N ALA A 11 2.63 -10.51 4.22
CA ALA A 11 3.26 -9.37 3.56
C ALA A 11 4.24 -9.81 2.45
N ALA A 12 4.98 -10.91 2.67
CA ALA A 12 5.83 -11.52 1.66
C ALA A 12 5.04 -12.06 0.46
N GLU A 13 3.92 -12.74 0.71
CA GLU A 13 3.05 -13.26 -0.34
C GLU A 13 2.39 -12.14 -1.16
N GLU A 14 1.92 -11.07 -0.52
CA GLU A 14 1.36 -9.91 -1.23
C GLU A 14 2.44 -9.20 -2.05
N PHE A 15 3.67 -9.05 -1.55
CA PHE A 15 4.79 -8.55 -2.35
C PHE A 15 5.04 -9.41 -3.59
N ALA A 16 5.12 -10.73 -3.45
CA ALA A 16 5.34 -11.65 -4.57
C ALA A 16 4.21 -11.56 -5.62
N ARG A 17 2.96 -11.46 -5.16
CA ARG A 17 1.77 -11.28 -6.00
C ARG A 17 1.83 -9.97 -6.77
N ARG A 18 2.14 -8.86 -6.09
CA ARG A 18 2.23 -7.52 -6.68
C ARG A 18 3.37 -7.43 -7.68
N ARG A 19 4.55 -7.96 -7.34
CA ARG A 19 5.70 -8.02 -8.25
C ARG A 19 5.35 -8.77 -9.54
N SER A 20 4.67 -9.90 -9.42
CA SER A 20 4.23 -10.68 -10.58
C SER A 20 3.23 -9.92 -11.45
N ALA A 21 2.30 -9.18 -10.85
CA ALA A 21 1.34 -8.35 -11.58
C ALA A 21 2.03 -7.15 -12.28
N LEU A 22 2.96 -6.48 -11.60
CA LEU A 22 3.75 -5.38 -12.15
C LEU A 22 4.61 -5.85 -13.32
N ARG A 23 5.27 -7.01 -13.20
CA ARG A 23 6.02 -7.62 -14.29
C ARG A 23 5.14 -7.86 -15.52
N ARG A 24 3.95 -8.46 -15.34
CA ARG A 24 3.01 -8.64 -16.45
C ARG A 24 2.59 -7.31 -17.09
N ALA A 25 2.35 -6.27 -16.29
CA ALA A 25 1.97 -4.96 -16.83
C ALA A 25 3.09 -4.35 -17.67
N VAL A 26 4.34 -4.51 -17.23
CA VAL A 26 5.54 -4.09 -17.95
C VAL A 26 5.72 -4.87 -19.25
N ASP A 27 5.60 -6.20 -19.19
CA ASP A 27 5.74 -7.08 -20.36
C ASP A 27 4.68 -6.78 -21.43
N LEU A 28 3.48 -6.36 -21.01
CA LEU A 28 2.39 -5.94 -21.89
C LEU A 28 2.50 -4.47 -22.35
N GLY A 29 3.55 -3.74 -21.97
CA GLY A 29 3.74 -2.33 -22.31
C GLY A 29 2.75 -1.37 -21.64
N ARG A 30 2.00 -1.83 -20.64
CA ARG A 30 0.99 -1.02 -19.91
C ARG A 30 1.61 -0.18 -18.78
N MET A 31 2.87 -0.42 -18.46
CA MET A 31 3.59 0.26 -17.39
C MET A 31 5.09 0.33 -17.73
N SER A 32 5.76 1.43 -17.38
CA SER A 32 7.21 1.55 -17.51
C SER A 32 7.94 0.77 -16.41
N HIS A 33 9.20 0.40 -16.65
CA HIS A 33 10.04 -0.26 -15.64
C HIS A 33 10.22 0.60 -14.39
N GLU A 34 10.38 1.90 -14.58
CA GLU A 34 10.53 2.87 -13.48
C GLU A 34 9.27 2.89 -12.59
N ALA A 35 8.09 3.02 -13.19
CA ALA A 35 6.84 3.01 -12.44
C ALA A 35 6.60 1.66 -11.72
N ALA A 36 6.93 0.54 -12.37
CA ALA A 36 6.83 -0.78 -11.76
C ALA A 36 7.78 -0.92 -10.57
N ASN A 37 9.00 -0.40 -10.69
CA ASN A 37 9.97 -0.45 -9.61
C ASN A 37 9.54 0.39 -8.40
N VAL A 38 9.08 1.63 -8.60
CA VAL A 38 8.56 2.47 -7.51
C VAL A 38 7.42 1.76 -6.77
N ASN A 39 6.46 1.18 -7.51
CA ASN A 39 5.37 0.43 -6.90
C ASN A 39 5.88 -0.77 -6.08
N ALA A 40 6.83 -1.52 -6.63
CA ALA A 40 7.37 -2.68 -5.94
C ALA A 40 8.21 -2.32 -4.71
N GLN A 41 8.91 -1.18 -4.72
CA GLN A 41 9.63 -0.67 -3.56
C GLN A 41 8.67 -0.36 -2.41
N CYS A 42 7.48 0.19 -2.68
CA CYS A 42 6.45 0.37 -1.64
C CYS A 42 6.05 -0.98 -1.03
N TRP A 43 5.80 -2.00 -1.86
CA TRP A 43 5.42 -3.33 -1.35
C TRP A 43 6.57 -4.07 -0.66
N LEU A 44 7.81 -3.85 -1.07
CA LEU A 44 9.00 -4.36 -0.40
C LEU A 44 9.20 -3.68 0.97
N ALA A 45 8.94 -2.37 1.05
CA ALA A 45 8.95 -1.61 2.30
C ALA A 45 7.89 -2.13 3.28
N ILE A 46 6.67 -2.42 2.81
CA ILE A 46 5.61 -3.03 3.60
C ILE A 46 6.05 -4.40 4.13
N ALA A 47 6.60 -5.26 3.27
CA ALA A 47 7.09 -6.57 3.66
C ALA A 47 8.18 -6.47 4.74
N ARG A 48 9.14 -5.55 4.57
CA ARG A 48 10.19 -5.29 5.56
C ARG A 48 9.62 -4.76 6.87
N ALA A 49 8.68 -3.83 6.83
CA ALA A 49 8.03 -3.27 8.02
C ALA A 49 7.27 -4.34 8.80
N ALA A 50 6.69 -5.35 8.12
CA ALA A 50 6.06 -6.53 8.72
C ALA A 50 7.06 -7.61 9.18
N GLY A 51 8.36 -7.35 9.07
CA GLY A 51 9.43 -8.24 9.51
C GLY A 51 9.84 -9.32 8.51
N ALA A 52 9.42 -9.23 7.25
CA ALA A 52 9.83 -10.19 6.23
C ALA A 52 11.33 -10.01 5.91
N ASP A 53 12.00 -11.11 5.63
CA ASP A 53 13.39 -11.14 5.18
C ASP A 53 13.40 -11.72 3.78
N LEU A 54 13.38 -10.84 2.78
CA LEU A 54 13.24 -11.22 1.37
C LEU A 54 14.57 -11.01 0.63
N PRO A 55 14.96 -11.91 -0.29
CA PRO A 55 16.18 -11.74 -1.08
C PRO A 55 16.16 -10.42 -1.88
N GLU A 56 14.97 -9.95 -2.26
CA GLU A 56 14.73 -8.68 -2.92
C GLU A 56 15.15 -7.45 -2.10
N MET A 57 15.33 -7.58 -0.79
CA MET A 57 15.86 -6.52 0.07
C MET A 57 17.37 -6.36 -0.05
N TYR A 58 18.05 -7.23 -0.80
CA TYR A 58 19.51 -7.24 -0.93
C TYR A 58 19.95 -7.00 -2.39
N VAL A 59 19.02 -6.86 -3.33
CA VAL A 59 19.34 -6.60 -4.75
C VAL A 59 19.34 -5.11 -5.07
N GLU A 60 20.20 -4.68 -5.98
CA GLU A 60 20.32 -3.28 -6.42
C GLU A 60 19.13 -2.80 -7.28
N CYS A 61 18.37 -3.72 -7.88
CA CYS A 61 17.21 -3.37 -8.70
C CYS A 61 16.29 -4.59 -8.88
N LEU A 62 14.98 -4.38 -8.80
CA LEU A 62 13.97 -5.43 -9.00
C LEU A 62 13.68 -5.69 -10.50
N TRP A 63 13.96 -4.71 -11.37
CA TRP A 63 13.83 -4.82 -12.82
C TRP A 63 15.08 -4.31 -13.53
N PRO A 64 16.03 -5.19 -13.87
CA PRO A 64 17.19 -4.79 -14.64
C PRO A 64 16.80 -4.46 -16.08
N ARG A 65 16.85 -3.18 -16.48
CA ARG A 65 16.94 -2.78 -17.90
C ARG A 65 17.86 -1.58 -18.07
N GLY A 66 18.79 -1.69 -19.03
CA GLY A 66 19.53 -0.63 -19.71
C GLY A 66 19.80 0.68 -18.95
N LYS A 67 21.07 0.90 -18.60
CA LYS A 67 21.62 1.88 -17.64
C LYS A 67 21.30 1.53 -16.19
N ARG A 68 22.35 1.03 -15.52
CA ARG A 68 22.43 0.77 -14.08
C ARG A 68 22.13 2.07 -13.33
N SER A 69 20.87 2.30 -12.98
CA SER A 69 20.57 3.19 -11.87
C SER A 69 20.69 2.34 -10.62
N LEU A 70 21.81 2.51 -9.90
CA LEU A 70 22.05 1.89 -8.60
C LEU A 70 20.94 2.38 -7.66
N MET A 71 19.97 1.54 -7.33
CA MET A 71 19.07 1.90 -6.23
C MET A 71 19.83 1.63 -4.95
N HIS A 72 20.16 2.70 -4.25
CA HIS A 72 20.65 2.57 -2.89
C HIS A 72 19.55 1.96 -2.02
N HIS A 73 19.91 0.91 -1.28
CA HIS A 73 19.12 0.30 -0.20
C HIS A 73 18.59 1.31 0.84
N SER A 74 19.10 2.54 0.85
CA SER A 74 18.61 3.65 1.69
C SER A 74 17.33 4.31 1.18
N GLN A 75 16.80 3.93 0.01
CA GLN A 75 15.53 4.42 -0.54
C GLN A 75 14.40 3.39 -0.38
N ILE A 76 14.33 2.73 0.78
CA ILE A 76 13.06 2.12 1.20
C ILE A 76 12.04 3.25 1.16
N ALA A 77 10.94 3.04 0.42
CA ALA A 77 9.93 4.06 0.20
C ALA A 77 9.61 4.81 1.51
N ASP A 78 9.41 6.12 1.41
CA ASP A 78 8.97 6.95 2.54
C ASP A 78 7.81 6.26 3.27
N PRO A 79 7.86 6.12 4.62
CA PRO A 79 6.73 5.68 5.43
C PRO A 79 5.38 6.22 5.00
N ALA A 80 5.28 7.50 4.62
CA ALA A 80 4.03 8.06 4.13
C ALA A 80 3.58 7.41 2.80
N ALA A 81 4.51 7.20 1.86
CA ALA A 81 4.22 6.64 0.55
C ALA A 81 3.78 5.17 0.60
N TRP A 82 4.48 4.31 1.36
CA TRP A 82 4.07 2.90 1.42
C TRP A 82 2.83 2.69 2.28
N ARG A 83 2.59 3.53 3.31
CA ARG A 83 1.33 3.50 4.07
C ARG A 83 0.15 3.90 3.20
N ALA A 84 0.28 4.96 2.40
CA ALA A 84 -0.77 5.37 1.46
C ALA A 84 -1.11 4.25 0.46
N GLU A 85 -0.10 3.55 -0.07
CA GLU A 85 -0.29 2.43 -0.97
C GLU A 85 -0.98 1.23 -0.30
N LEU A 86 -0.63 0.92 0.96
CA LEU A 86 -1.28 -0.15 1.73
C LEU A 86 -2.75 0.19 2.02
N THR A 87 -3.03 1.40 2.49
CA THR A 87 -4.40 1.91 2.72
C THR A 87 -5.23 1.82 1.45
N ARG A 88 -4.70 2.28 0.31
CA ARG A 88 -5.37 2.21 -0.99
C ARG A 88 -5.69 0.76 -1.39
N ALA A 89 -4.73 -0.15 -1.22
CA ALA A 89 -4.90 -1.55 -1.57
C ALA A 89 -5.94 -2.25 -0.69
N ARG A 90 -5.93 -1.96 0.61
CA ARG A 90 -6.93 -2.42 1.58
C ARG A 90 -8.32 -1.94 1.17
N ASP A 91 -8.50 -0.65 0.93
CA ASP A 91 -9.80 -0.06 0.60
C ASP A 91 -10.36 -0.65 -0.71
N MET A 92 -9.50 -0.87 -1.71
CA MET A 92 -9.90 -1.56 -2.94
C MET A 92 -10.33 -3.01 -2.70
N ALA A 93 -9.63 -3.74 -1.83
CA ALA A 93 -9.99 -5.11 -1.50
C ALA A 93 -11.32 -5.18 -0.73
N VAL A 94 -11.54 -4.27 0.22
CA VAL A 94 -12.81 -4.13 0.96
C VAL A 94 -13.96 -3.83 0.00
N ARG A 95 -13.83 -2.84 -0.89
CA ARG A 95 -14.86 -2.54 -1.90
C ARG A 95 -15.17 -3.75 -2.78
N LYS A 96 -14.15 -4.51 -3.18
CA LYS A 96 -14.35 -5.74 -3.96
C LYS A 96 -15.10 -6.81 -3.16
N ALA A 97 -14.73 -7.04 -1.91
CA ALA A 97 -15.42 -7.99 -1.03
C ALA A 97 -16.89 -7.60 -0.81
N LEU A 98 -17.19 -6.30 -0.71
CA LEU A 98 -18.56 -5.80 -0.59
C LEU A 98 -19.38 -5.89 -1.88
N SER A 99 -18.71 -5.87 -3.05
CA SER A 99 -19.40 -5.99 -4.34
C SER A 99 -19.92 -7.40 -4.63
N ASP A 100 -19.30 -8.43 -4.04
CA ASP A 100 -19.75 -9.82 -4.14
C ASP A 100 -19.54 -10.55 -2.80
N LEU A 101 -20.63 -10.65 -2.04
CA LEU A 101 -20.64 -11.31 -0.73
C LEU A 101 -20.47 -12.85 -0.81
N LYS A 102 -20.45 -13.44 -2.01
CA LYS A 102 -20.16 -14.88 -2.17
C LYS A 102 -18.69 -15.12 -2.54
N ASP A 103 -17.93 -14.09 -2.90
CA ASP A 103 -16.50 -14.22 -3.17
C ASP A 103 -15.70 -14.29 -1.85
N LEU A 104 -15.64 -15.50 -1.28
CA LEU A 104 -14.88 -15.78 -0.06
C LEU A 104 -13.39 -15.43 -0.19
N LYS A 105 -12.82 -15.50 -1.40
CA LYS A 105 -11.41 -15.13 -1.63
C LYS A 105 -11.22 -13.62 -1.56
N ALA A 106 -12.16 -12.83 -2.09
CA ALA A 106 -12.14 -11.38 -1.95
C ALA A 106 -12.30 -10.95 -0.49
N GLN A 107 -13.18 -11.61 0.27
CA GLN A 107 -13.35 -11.35 1.70
C GLN A 107 -12.09 -11.66 2.50
N GLN A 108 -11.49 -12.84 2.31
CA GLN A 108 -10.24 -13.20 2.97
C GLN A 108 -9.14 -12.19 2.65
N ARG A 109 -8.99 -11.80 1.38
CA ARG A 109 -7.97 -10.83 0.99
C ARG A 109 -8.22 -9.44 1.60
N ALA A 110 -9.46 -9.02 1.74
CA ALA A 110 -9.80 -7.76 2.40
C ALA A 110 -9.42 -7.83 3.89
N TRP A 111 -9.73 -8.94 4.55
CA TRP A 111 -9.34 -9.17 5.95
C TRP A 111 -7.82 -9.19 6.13
N ASP A 112 -7.10 -9.93 5.29
CA ASP A 112 -5.64 -10.00 5.28
C ASP A 112 -5.00 -8.60 5.18
N LEU A 113 -5.42 -7.80 4.19
CA LEU A 113 -4.89 -6.45 3.98
C LEU A 113 -5.29 -5.49 5.12
N GLN A 114 -6.46 -5.66 5.72
CA GLN A 114 -6.87 -4.92 6.91
C GLN A 114 -5.97 -5.27 8.11
N SER A 115 -5.75 -6.55 8.38
CA SER A 115 -4.88 -7.01 9.47
C SER A 115 -3.45 -6.49 9.31
N LEU A 116 -2.93 -6.48 8.07
CA LEU A 116 -1.61 -5.93 7.78
C LEU A 116 -1.57 -4.41 7.98
N ALA A 117 -2.61 -3.68 7.54
CA ALA A 117 -2.70 -2.23 7.73
C ALA A 117 -2.75 -1.85 9.22
N VAL A 118 -3.55 -2.56 10.02
CA VAL A 118 -3.65 -2.36 11.48
C VAL A 118 -2.31 -2.66 12.15
N HIS A 119 -1.66 -3.78 11.80
CA HIS A 119 -0.36 -4.14 12.36
C HIS A 119 0.71 -3.09 12.12
N LEU A 120 0.69 -2.44 10.95
CA LEU A 120 1.66 -1.43 10.55
C LEU A 120 1.25 0.01 10.95
N GLY A 121 0.16 0.17 11.71
CA GLY A 121 -0.31 1.46 12.21
C GLY A 121 -0.85 2.40 11.12
N CYS A 122 -1.47 1.86 10.07
CA CYS A 122 -2.17 2.66 9.08
C CYS A 122 -3.55 3.10 9.63
N PRO A 123 -3.99 4.33 9.35
CA PRO A 123 -5.28 4.84 9.84
C PRO A 123 -6.43 3.97 9.35
N ASP A 124 -7.40 3.71 10.22
CA ASP A 124 -8.50 2.82 9.89
C ASP A 124 -9.46 3.48 8.87
N VAL A 125 -10.27 2.68 8.17
CA VAL A 125 -11.23 3.18 7.15
C VAL A 125 -12.18 4.25 7.74
N ILE A 126 -12.36 4.28 9.06
CA ILE A 126 -13.26 5.17 9.78
C ILE A 126 -12.64 6.56 10.04
N GLU A 127 -11.32 6.70 10.08
CA GLU A 127 -10.66 7.97 10.48
C GLU A 127 -10.57 9.01 9.34
N LEU A 128 -10.62 8.59 8.07
CA LEU A 128 -10.53 9.51 6.93
C LEU A 128 -11.79 10.38 6.73
N LYS A 129 -12.91 10.05 7.39
CA LYS A 129 -14.12 10.90 7.37
C LYS A 129 -14.07 12.06 8.36
N GLN A 130 -13.18 12.05 9.36
CA GLN A 130 -13.12 13.12 10.36
C GLN A 130 -12.16 14.25 10.01
N GLN A 131 -11.22 14.03 9.08
CA GLN A 131 -10.31 15.09 8.62
C GLN A 131 -10.86 15.96 7.48
N SER A 132 -11.86 15.48 6.73
CA SER A 132 -12.53 16.30 5.71
C SER A 132 -13.63 17.21 6.28
N ASP A 133 -14.17 16.89 7.47
CA ASP A 133 -15.26 17.67 8.09
C ASP A 133 -14.76 18.78 9.04
N SER A 134 -13.45 18.90 9.28
CA SER A 134 -12.89 19.91 10.19
C SER A 134 -12.38 21.19 9.51
N SER A 135 -12.41 21.28 8.17
CA SER A 135 -11.94 22.46 7.42
C SER A 135 -13.06 23.37 6.90
N ASP A 136 -14.33 22.95 6.91
CA ASP A 136 -15.44 23.74 6.34
C ASP A 136 -16.35 24.43 7.38
N LYS A 137 -16.08 24.31 8.69
CA LYS A 137 -16.92 24.93 9.74
C LYS A 137 -16.46 26.30 10.25
N LYS A 138 -15.48 26.96 9.61
CA LYS A 138 -15.06 28.33 9.99
C LYS A 138 -15.61 29.45 9.11
N SER A 139 -16.49 29.18 8.16
CA SER A 139 -16.96 30.20 7.21
C SER A 139 -18.45 30.56 7.29
N ILE A 140 -19.26 29.88 8.11
CA ILE A 140 -20.71 30.15 8.16
C ILE A 140 -21.08 31.18 9.25
N ASP A 141 -20.35 31.24 10.37
CA ASP A 141 -20.66 32.20 11.45
C ASP A 141 -20.28 33.66 11.13
N GLN A 142 -19.62 33.93 10.00
CA GLN A 142 -19.17 35.27 9.62
C GLN A 142 -20.14 35.99 8.65
N ILE A 143 -21.21 35.33 8.17
CA ILE A 143 -22.16 35.94 7.21
C ILE A 143 -23.41 36.51 7.91
N GLU A 144 -23.77 36.04 9.11
CA GLU A 144 -24.96 36.54 9.83
C GLU A 144 -24.75 37.84 10.61
N LYS A 145 -23.56 38.45 10.57
CA LYS A 145 -23.27 39.70 11.30
C LYS A 145 -23.39 40.98 10.48
N ASP A 146 -23.60 40.90 9.17
CA ASP A 146 -23.71 42.08 8.29
C ASP A 146 -25.14 42.34 7.78
N ALA A 147 -26.15 41.67 8.35
CA ALA A 147 -27.56 41.84 7.98
C ALA A 147 -28.48 42.32 9.14
N ALA A 148 -27.91 42.86 10.22
CA ALA A 148 -28.65 43.46 11.34
C ALA A 148 -28.32 44.94 11.51
#